data_AF-A0A356C2A8-F1
#
_entry.id   AF-A0A356C2A8-F1
#
_cell.length_a   1.000
_cell.length_b   1.000
_cell.length_c   1.000
_cell.angle_alpha   90.00
_cell.angle_beta   90.00
_cell.angle_gamma   90.00
#
_symmetry.space_group_name_H-M   'P 1'
#
loop_
_entity.id
_entity.type
_entity.pdbx_description
1 polymer ?
#
loop_
_entity_poly.entity_id
_entity_poly.type
_entity_poly.pdbx_seq_one_letter_code
_entity_poly.pdbx_strand_id
1 'polypeptide(L)'
;MRLTLAQGKRGLMMNSDKVDLVHYLNNPVECSCGRTHFAGIEFVEIGDEALDKVASIVRNAGYQKPFVIADCNTQKIAGEVVLEKLSKEGIPASSFVFDDPALSPNESALGTLLMNFDPTCDLILGVGSGTINDLSRFFSYQLGMQYFIVATAPSMDGYASSVAPLLKNNLKTTFECHVPKAIVADLDILSKAPVEMIAAGFGDVLGKYTCLADWQLSAIINDEYYCDRVAALTRHSLEKTIGLRKGIASGDKKAIGELMETLILSGVAISYVGNSRPASGSEHHLAHFWEMRLLWGGRSHVLHGTNVGIGTVLILQLYQYLLQENLDPKTFESIQAPLSDTWSADIERVFLEGASEVLALEEKARKNDLELHKDRLAAIAQNWDQILQTLATVPSPAEARALLAEVHAPFEPAHVGIEPQLVSDALIFAKEIRARYTVLQLLWDLNLLRNFAGRIVLGAED
;
A
#
# COMPACT_ATOMS: atom_id res chain seq x y z
N MET A 1 -55.87 -1.90 13.71
CA MET A 1 -55.45 -0.49 13.51
C MET A 1 -53.93 -0.47 13.48
N ARG A 2 -53.37 -0.50 12.27
CA ARG A 2 -51.91 -0.45 12.01
C ARG A 2 -51.47 1.01 12.14
N LEU A 3 -50.41 1.26 12.90
CA LEU A 3 -49.69 2.54 12.86
C LEU A 3 -48.20 2.25 12.70
N THR A 4 -47.77 2.55 11.48
CA THR A 4 -46.43 2.72 10.95
C THR A 4 -45.65 3.76 11.76
N LEU A 5 -44.37 3.50 12.04
CA LEU A 5 -43.40 4.54 12.39
C LEU A 5 -42.20 4.44 11.45
N ALA A 6 -41.91 5.60 10.86
CA ALA A 6 -41.03 5.82 9.73
C ALA A 6 -39.56 5.58 10.05
N GLN A 7 -38.86 4.98 9.09
CA GLN A 7 -37.40 4.96 9.02
C GLN A 7 -36.91 6.37 8.63
N GLY A 8 -36.33 7.08 9.60
CA GLY A 8 -35.46 8.22 9.34
C GLY A 8 -34.01 7.73 9.34
N LYS A 9 -33.33 7.86 8.20
CA LYS A 9 -31.88 7.68 8.05
C LYS A 9 -31.15 8.55 9.10
N ARG A 10 -30.59 7.93 10.13
CA ARG A 10 -29.53 8.55 10.94
C ARG A 10 -28.21 8.19 10.28
N GLY A 11 -27.60 9.16 9.59
CA GLY A 11 -26.18 9.07 9.26
C GLY A 11 -25.39 8.86 10.56
N LEU A 12 -24.45 7.93 10.55
CA LEU A 12 -23.45 7.83 11.60
C LEU A 12 -22.60 9.10 11.55
N MET A 13 -22.94 10.09 12.39
CA MET A 13 -21.94 11.06 12.85
C MET A 13 -20.92 10.27 13.68
N MET A 14 -19.74 10.02 13.12
CA MET A 14 -18.57 9.60 13.89
C MET A 14 -18.17 10.78 14.78
N ASN A 15 -18.71 10.81 15.99
CA ASN A 15 -18.41 11.81 16.99
C ASN A 15 -17.61 11.14 18.12
N SER A 16 -16.29 11.02 17.92
CA SER A 16 -15.29 10.82 18.97
C SER A 16 -13.90 11.02 18.40
N ASP A 17 -13.13 11.98 18.94
CA ASP A 17 -11.79 12.41 18.51
C ASP A 17 -10.66 11.37 18.64
N LYS A 18 -10.99 10.08 18.75
CA LYS A 18 -10.02 8.97 18.71
C LYS A 18 -10.61 7.78 17.95
N VAL A 19 -10.02 7.46 16.80
CA VAL A 19 -10.03 6.08 16.28
C VAL A 19 -9.23 5.26 17.27
N ASP A 20 -9.89 4.38 18.02
CA ASP A 20 -9.21 3.45 18.92
C ASP A 20 -8.82 2.22 18.09
N LEU A 21 -7.53 2.09 17.77
CA LEU A 21 -6.99 0.96 17.01
C LEU A 21 -7.50 -0.39 17.54
N VAL A 22 -7.61 -0.56 18.86
CA VAL A 22 -8.04 -1.81 19.51
C VAL A 22 -9.44 -2.23 19.06
N HIS A 23 -10.32 -1.28 18.73
CA HIS A 23 -11.66 -1.59 18.24
C HIS A 23 -11.66 -2.35 16.90
N TYR A 24 -10.60 -2.21 16.11
CA TYR A 24 -10.51 -2.79 14.77
C TYR A 24 -9.72 -4.11 14.73
N LEU A 25 -9.19 -4.54 15.88
CA LEU A 25 -8.35 -5.73 16.01
C LEU A 25 -9.13 -6.90 16.62
N ASN A 26 -8.87 -8.11 16.14
CA ASN A 26 -9.35 -9.41 16.65
C ASN A 26 -10.85 -9.53 16.95
N ASN A 27 -11.70 -8.68 16.37
CA ASN A 27 -13.14 -8.68 16.59
C ASN A 27 -13.87 -8.61 15.24
N PRO A 28 -14.85 -9.49 15.00
CA PRO A 28 -15.71 -9.38 13.82
C PRO A 28 -16.54 -8.11 13.88
N VAL A 29 -16.57 -7.37 12.77
CA VAL A 29 -17.29 -6.11 12.62
C VAL A 29 -18.36 -6.26 11.55
N GLU A 30 -19.60 -6.41 11.98
CA GLU A 30 -20.77 -6.36 11.09
C GLU A 30 -20.87 -4.97 10.45
N CYS A 31 -20.92 -4.93 9.11
CA CYS A 31 -20.85 -3.68 8.35
C CYS A 31 -22.06 -3.48 7.45
N SER A 32 -22.46 -2.23 7.29
CA SER A 32 -23.57 -1.83 6.40
C SER A 32 -23.31 -2.11 4.92
N CYS A 33 -22.06 -2.41 4.54
CA CYS A 33 -21.70 -2.87 3.19
C CYS A 33 -22.08 -4.33 2.92
N GLY A 34 -22.69 -5.02 3.90
CA GLY A 34 -23.14 -6.41 3.77
C GLY A 34 -22.05 -7.47 4.00
N ARG A 35 -20.86 -7.07 4.44
CA ARG A 35 -19.77 -7.99 4.85
C ARG A 35 -19.48 -7.87 6.35
N THR A 36 -19.00 -8.95 6.94
CA THR A 36 -18.36 -8.93 8.26
C THR A 36 -16.87 -8.74 8.07
N HIS A 37 -16.32 -7.66 8.61
CA HIS A 37 -14.90 -7.38 8.54
C HIS A 37 -14.16 -8.00 9.72
N PHE A 38 -12.95 -8.50 9.49
CA PHE A 38 -12.13 -9.09 10.55
C PHE A 38 -10.64 -8.93 10.22
N ALA A 39 -9.85 -8.55 11.22
CA ALA A 39 -8.39 -8.58 11.18
C ALA A 39 -7.90 -9.33 12.42
N GLY A 40 -7.37 -10.54 12.21
CA GLY A 40 -6.99 -11.47 13.28
C GLY A 40 -5.70 -11.13 14.02
N ILE A 41 -5.41 -9.84 14.20
CA ILE A 41 -4.26 -9.30 14.93
C ILE A 41 -4.67 -9.18 16.40
N GLU A 42 -3.95 -9.84 17.31
CA GLU A 42 -4.35 -9.95 18.72
C GLU A 42 -3.76 -8.85 19.58
N PHE A 43 -2.52 -8.44 19.28
CA PHE A 43 -1.80 -7.43 20.05
C PHE A 43 -1.18 -6.39 19.13
N VAL A 44 -1.39 -5.11 19.46
CA VAL A 44 -0.59 -4.02 18.90
C VAL A 44 -0.08 -3.18 20.05
N GLU A 45 1.23 -3.07 20.14
CA GLU A 45 1.92 -2.24 21.12
C GLU A 45 2.68 -1.13 20.40
N ILE A 46 2.23 0.11 20.58
CA ILE A 46 2.92 1.31 20.11
C ILE A 46 3.19 2.18 21.34
N GLY A 47 4.46 2.37 21.70
CA GLY A 47 4.80 3.09 22.91
C GLY A 47 6.29 3.20 23.16
N ASP A 48 6.65 4.01 24.15
CA ASP A 48 8.01 4.01 24.71
C ASP A 48 8.29 2.64 25.35
N GLU A 49 9.52 2.14 25.16
CA GLU A 49 9.96 0.86 25.72
C GLU A 49 9.07 -0.33 25.35
N ALA A 50 8.39 -0.28 24.19
CA ALA A 50 7.50 -1.34 23.72
C ALA A 50 8.19 -2.71 23.61
N LEU A 51 9.51 -2.73 23.37
CA LEU A 51 10.29 -3.97 23.33
C LEU A 51 10.24 -4.75 24.65
N ASP A 52 9.98 -4.10 25.78
CA ASP A 52 9.90 -4.75 27.09
C ASP A 52 8.71 -5.70 27.19
N LYS A 53 7.70 -5.51 26.35
CA LYS A 53 6.51 -6.36 26.33
C LYS A 53 6.67 -7.60 25.44
N VAL A 54 7.68 -7.67 24.57
CA VAL A 54 7.84 -8.77 23.59
C VAL A 54 7.79 -10.15 24.26
N ALA A 55 8.60 -10.37 25.30
CA ALA A 55 8.64 -11.66 25.99
C ALA A 55 7.29 -11.99 26.67
N SER A 56 6.63 -11.00 27.26
CA SER A 56 5.31 -11.20 27.86
C SER A 56 4.23 -11.54 26.83
N ILE A 57 4.26 -10.92 25.64
CA ILE A 57 3.34 -11.19 24.54
C ILE A 57 3.53 -12.62 24.02
N VAL A 58 4.78 -13.04 23.79
CA VAL A 58 5.13 -14.42 23.39
C VAL A 58 4.59 -15.43 24.39
N ARG A 59 4.87 -15.22 25.69
CA ARG A 59 4.42 -16.12 26.77
C ARG A 59 2.89 -16.17 26.88
N ASN A 60 2.23 -15.01 26.87
CA ASN A 60 0.77 -14.92 27.04
C ASN A 60 0.00 -15.53 25.86
N ALA A 61 0.58 -15.47 24.66
CA ALA A 61 0.04 -16.14 23.47
C ALA A 61 0.34 -17.66 23.44
N GLY A 62 1.11 -18.18 24.41
CA GLY A 62 1.35 -19.61 24.59
C GLY A 62 2.51 -20.19 23.77
N TYR A 63 3.27 -19.36 23.05
CA TYR A 63 4.42 -19.80 22.27
C TYR A 63 5.63 -20.08 23.16
N GLN A 64 6.35 -21.16 22.87
CA GLN A 64 7.44 -21.68 23.70
C GLN A 64 8.81 -21.32 23.15
N LYS A 65 8.98 -21.27 21.83
CA LYS A 65 10.27 -21.06 21.19
C LYS A 65 10.12 -20.29 19.87
N PRO A 66 10.28 -18.95 19.87
CA PRO A 66 10.30 -18.18 18.64
C PRO A 66 11.57 -18.41 17.81
N PHE A 67 11.39 -18.36 16.49
CA PHE A 67 12.45 -18.20 15.51
C PHE A 67 12.55 -16.72 15.12
N VAL A 68 13.59 -16.04 15.61
CA VAL A 68 13.81 -14.60 15.41
C VAL A 68 14.52 -14.35 14.08
N ILE A 69 13.94 -13.53 13.22
CA ILE A 69 14.47 -13.19 11.90
C ILE A 69 14.83 -11.70 11.86
N ALA A 70 16.07 -11.37 11.51
CA ALA A 70 16.54 -10.01 11.35
C ALA A 70 17.49 -9.89 10.15
N ASP A 71 17.87 -8.67 9.78
CA ASP A 71 19.03 -8.42 8.91
C ASP A 71 20.18 -7.77 9.70
N CYS A 72 21.34 -7.61 9.08
CA CYS A 72 22.53 -7.09 9.71
C CYS A 72 22.40 -5.65 10.23
N ASN A 73 21.38 -4.90 9.78
CA ASN A 73 21.02 -3.58 10.29
C ASN A 73 20.07 -3.72 11.49
N THR A 74 18.96 -4.44 11.31
CA THR A 74 17.88 -4.53 12.31
C THR A 74 18.26 -5.38 13.52
N GLN A 75 19.24 -6.29 13.36
CA GLN A 75 19.85 -7.03 14.45
C GLN A 75 20.47 -6.08 15.49
N LYS A 76 21.19 -5.05 15.02
CA LYS A 76 21.84 -4.05 15.88
C LYS A 76 20.86 -3.05 16.49
N ILE A 77 19.73 -2.83 15.82
CA ILE A 77 18.70 -1.88 16.26
C ILE A 77 17.82 -2.49 17.35
N ALA A 78 17.34 -3.72 17.14
CA ALA A 78 16.36 -4.35 18.03
C ALA A 78 16.57 -5.87 18.20
N GLY A 79 17.21 -6.57 17.26
CA GLY A 79 17.31 -8.03 17.29
C GLY A 79 18.05 -8.58 18.53
N GLU A 80 19.18 -7.99 18.88
CA GLU A 80 19.92 -8.36 20.10
C GLU A 80 19.11 -8.10 21.37
N VAL A 81 18.41 -6.96 21.43
CA VAL A 81 17.55 -6.59 22.56
C VAL A 81 16.39 -7.57 22.70
N VAL A 82 15.73 -7.94 21.60
CA VAL A 82 14.64 -8.93 21.60
C VAL A 82 15.13 -10.28 22.14
N LEU A 83 16.28 -10.77 21.68
CA LEU A 83 16.87 -12.02 22.17
C LEU A 83 17.22 -11.95 23.66
N GLU A 84 17.77 -10.83 24.12
CA GLU A 84 18.07 -10.61 25.54
C GLU A 84 16.79 -10.62 26.40
N LYS A 85 15.71 -9.96 25.96
CA LYS A 85 14.43 -9.90 26.67
C LYS A 85 13.79 -11.29 26.77
N LEU A 86 13.81 -12.07 25.68
CA LEU A 86 13.34 -13.46 25.69
C LEU A 86 14.17 -14.33 26.65
N SER A 87 15.49 -14.21 26.60
CA SER A 87 16.40 -14.99 27.46
C SER A 87 16.23 -14.67 28.95
N LYS A 88 16.11 -13.39 29.32
CA LYS A 88 15.86 -12.96 30.72
C LYS A 88 14.58 -13.55 31.30
N GLU A 89 13.57 -13.74 30.45
CA GLU A 89 12.28 -14.33 30.79
C GLU A 89 12.26 -15.87 30.65
N GLY A 90 13.42 -16.49 30.39
CA GLY A 90 13.56 -17.94 30.28
C GLY A 90 12.90 -18.54 29.05
N ILE A 91 12.61 -17.74 28.02
CA ILE A 91 12.02 -18.19 26.76
C ILE A 91 13.17 -18.56 25.82
N PRO A 92 13.38 -19.86 25.49
CA PRO A 92 14.39 -20.24 24.51
C PRO A 92 14.03 -19.65 23.15
N ALA A 93 15.03 -19.23 22.37
CA ALA A 93 14.82 -18.73 21.02
C ALA A 93 15.94 -19.23 20.10
N SER A 94 15.60 -19.44 18.84
CA SER A 94 16.58 -19.59 17.76
C SER A 94 16.52 -18.35 16.87
N SER A 95 17.60 -18.02 16.19
CA SER A 95 17.64 -16.80 15.37
C SER A 95 18.42 -16.99 14.09
N PHE A 96 18.02 -16.24 13.06
CA PHE A 96 18.77 -16.11 11.83
C PHE A 96 18.88 -14.63 11.43
N VAL A 97 20.08 -14.21 11.05
CA VAL A 97 20.38 -12.84 10.61
C VAL A 97 20.85 -12.90 9.17
N PHE A 98 20.16 -12.17 8.28
CA PHE A 98 20.65 -11.97 6.93
C PHE A 98 21.85 -11.01 6.94
N ASP A 99 22.94 -11.44 6.31
CA ASP A 99 24.16 -10.60 6.21
C ASP A 99 24.04 -9.48 5.16
N ASP A 100 23.06 -9.56 4.25
CA ASP A 100 22.85 -8.60 3.17
C ASP A 100 22.25 -7.27 3.71
N PRO A 101 22.99 -6.14 3.63
CA PRO A 101 22.49 -4.85 4.09
C PRO A 101 21.40 -4.26 3.18
N ALA A 102 21.21 -4.79 1.99
CA ALA A 102 20.22 -4.37 1.00
C ALA A 102 19.29 -5.53 0.59
N LEU A 103 18.90 -6.33 1.59
CA LEU A 103 18.10 -7.53 1.42
C LEU A 103 16.84 -7.27 0.59
N SER A 104 16.65 -8.11 -0.41
CA SER A 104 15.45 -8.13 -1.24
C SER A 104 14.56 -9.34 -0.88
N PRO A 105 13.23 -9.17 -0.79
CA PRO A 105 12.33 -10.26 -0.42
C PRO A 105 12.04 -11.15 -1.64
N ASN A 106 12.99 -12.03 -1.98
CA ASN A 106 12.96 -12.90 -3.17
C ASN A 106 13.06 -14.40 -2.82
N GLU A 107 13.02 -15.27 -3.83
CA GLU A 107 13.09 -16.72 -3.65
C GLU A 107 14.41 -17.18 -3.01
N SER A 108 15.52 -16.49 -3.30
CA SER A 108 16.81 -16.79 -2.70
C SER A 108 16.79 -16.51 -1.19
N ALA A 109 16.23 -15.38 -0.76
CA ALA A 109 16.10 -15.03 0.65
C ALA A 109 15.21 -16.04 1.39
N LEU A 110 14.10 -16.45 0.79
CA LEU A 110 13.23 -17.50 1.34
C LEU A 110 13.91 -18.87 1.41
N GLY A 111 14.68 -19.25 0.39
CA GLY A 111 15.46 -20.48 0.38
C GLY A 111 16.52 -20.49 1.48
N THR A 112 17.24 -19.38 1.65
CA THR A 112 18.20 -19.19 2.74
C THR A 112 17.52 -19.30 4.11
N LEU A 113 16.35 -18.68 4.26
CA LEU A 113 15.58 -18.75 5.50
C LEU A 113 15.15 -20.19 5.82
N LEU A 114 14.66 -20.92 4.83
CA LEU A 114 14.25 -22.32 4.97
C LEU A 114 15.42 -23.22 5.40
N MET A 115 16.61 -23.02 4.82
CA MET A 115 17.80 -23.83 5.13
C MET A 115 18.34 -23.58 6.55
N ASN A 116 18.07 -22.40 7.12
CA ASN A 116 18.54 -22.03 8.46
C ASN A 116 17.43 -22.10 9.53
N PHE A 117 16.21 -22.46 9.15
CA PHE A 117 15.07 -22.54 10.06
C PHE A 117 15.26 -23.68 11.07
N ASP A 118 15.05 -23.37 12.35
CA ASP A 118 15.00 -24.37 13.41
C ASP A 118 13.56 -24.92 13.53
N PRO A 119 13.29 -26.17 13.09
CA PRO A 119 11.95 -26.73 13.07
C PRO A 119 11.37 -27.03 14.46
N THR A 120 12.15 -26.84 15.54
CA THR A 120 11.64 -26.92 16.91
C THR A 120 10.96 -25.63 17.38
N CYS A 121 11.01 -24.56 16.59
CA CYS A 121 10.33 -23.30 16.88
C CYS A 121 8.84 -23.37 16.55
N ASP A 122 8.01 -22.68 17.32
CA ASP A 122 6.54 -22.66 17.21
C ASP A 122 5.95 -21.29 16.84
N LEU A 123 6.82 -20.29 16.66
CA LEU A 123 6.47 -18.93 16.28
C LEU A 123 7.54 -18.32 15.37
N ILE A 124 7.14 -17.61 14.32
CA ILE A 124 8.06 -16.73 13.57
C ILE A 124 8.03 -15.33 14.20
N LEU A 125 9.19 -14.73 14.48
CA LEU A 125 9.29 -13.39 15.03
C LEU A 125 10.22 -12.54 14.16
N GLY A 126 9.65 -11.72 13.29
CA GLY A 126 10.41 -10.78 12.48
C GLY A 126 10.84 -9.56 13.29
N VAL A 127 12.06 -9.07 13.07
CA VAL A 127 12.57 -7.80 13.63
C VAL A 127 13.08 -6.95 12.48
N GLY A 128 12.27 -5.98 12.05
CA GLY A 128 12.61 -5.18 10.89
C GLY A 128 11.47 -4.30 10.36
N SER A 129 11.58 -3.94 9.09
CA SER A 129 10.54 -3.18 8.38
C SER A 129 10.10 -3.95 7.12
N GLY A 130 9.74 -3.25 6.04
CA GLY A 130 9.38 -3.76 4.70
C GLY A 130 9.73 -5.22 4.42
N THR A 131 11.00 -5.43 4.06
CA THR A 131 11.54 -6.72 3.62
C THR A 131 11.41 -7.82 4.66
N ILE A 132 11.83 -7.58 5.91
CA ILE A 132 11.81 -8.60 6.97
C ILE A 132 10.37 -8.97 7.33
N ASN A 133 9.45 -7.99 7.34
CA ASN A 133 8.03 -8.23 7.55
C ASN A 133 7.45 -9.13 6.45
N ASP A 134 7.71 -8.81 5.18
CA ASP A 134 7.19 -9.57 4.04
C ASP A 134 7.75 -10.99 3.99
N LEU A 135 9.06 -11.16 4.24
CA LEU A 135 9.70 -12.47 4.35
C LEU A 135 9.12 -13.28 5.51
N SER A 136 9.01 -12.67 6.70
CA SER A 136 8.48 -13.35 7.89
C SER A 136 7.05 -13.81 7.71
N ARG A 137 6.19 -12.93 7.17
CA ARG A 137 4.77 -13.22 6.88
C ARG A 137 4.61 -14.34 5.88
N PHE A 138 5.32 -14.26 4.74
CA PHE A 138 5.17 -15.26 3.71
C PHE A 138 5.71 -16.60 4.19
N PHE A 139 6.87 -16.60 4.85
CA PHE A 139 7.48 -17.81 5.39
C PHE A 139 6.60 -18.48 6.46
N SER A 140 6.07 -17.72 7.42
CA SER A 140 5.16 -18.27 8.43
C SER A 140 3.89 -18.83 7.79
N TYR A 141 3.35 -18.17 6.78
CA TYR A 141 2.17 -18.63 6.05
C TYR A 141 2.41 -19.98 5.37
N GLN A 142 3.55 -20.15 4.68
CA GLN A 142 3.90 -21.42 4.04
C GLN A 142 4.12 -22.56 5.05
N LEU A 143 4.60 -22.24 6.25
CA LEU A 143 4.79 -23.22 7.33
C LEU A 143 3.52 -23.52 8.12
N GLY A 144 2.42 -22.78 7.91
CA GLY A 144 1.22 -22.87 8.74
C GLY A 144 1.43 -22.38 10.18
N MET A 145 2.46 -21.57 10.42
CA MET A 145 2.81 -21.00 11.72
C MET A 145 2.30 -19.57 11.84
N GLN A 146 2.04 -19.10 13.06
CA GLN A 146 1.76 -17.67 13.27
C GLN A 146 3.07 -16.86 13.25
N TYR A 147 2.95 -15.54 13.08
CA TYR A 147 4.09 -14.65 13.20
C TYR A 147 3.79 -13.37 13.99
N PHE A 148 4.83 -12.86 14.64
CA PHE A 148 4.89 -11.54 15.24
C PHE A 148 5.88 -10.67 14.46
N ILE A 149 5.71 -9.35 14.54
CA ILE A 149 6.63 -8.37 13.95
C ILE A 149 7.01 -7.28 14.97
N VAL A 150 8.31 -7.09 15.15
CA VAL A 150 8.90 -5.94 15.84
C VAL A 150 9.29 -4.93 14.76
N ALA A 151 8.53 -3.84 14.66
CA ALA A 151 8.72 -2.79 13.68
C ALA A 151 9.91 -1.89 14.06
N THR A 152 10.83 -1.68 13.12
CA THR A 152 12.03 -0.85 13.33
C THR A 152 12.02 0.48 12.56
N ALA A 153 11.08 0.69 11.65
CA ALA A 153 10.90 1.95 10.93
C ALA A 153 9.48 2.08 10.36
N PRO A 154 8.81 3.25 10.46
CA PRO A 154 7.46 3.44 9.95
C PRO A 154 7.47 3.77 8.45
N SER A 155 7.87 2.84 7.57
CA SER A 155 8.16 3.14 6.15
C SER A 155 7.11 2.66 5.13
N MET A 156 6.16 1.80 5.53
CA MET A 156 5.12 1.25 4.67
C MET A 156 3.94 0.72 5.50
N ASP A 157 2.77 0.53 4.88
CA ASP A 157 1.54 0.04 5.53
C ASP A 157 1.37 -1.49 5.57
N GLY A 158 2.35 -2.20 5.04
CA GLY A 158 2.39 -3.64 4.99
C GLY A 158 2.30 -4.32 6.35
N TYR A 159 2.65 -3.70 7.48
CA TYR A 159 2.72 -4.35 8.81
C TYR A 159 1.49 -5.18 9.21
N ALA A 160 0.29 -4.65 9.01
CA ALA A 160 -0.97 -5.32 9.38
C ALA A 160 -1.70 -5.96 8.18
N SER A 161 -1.07 -5.96 7.00
CA SER A 161 -1.68 -6.44 5.76
C SER A 161 -1.79 -7.97 5.70
N SER A 162 -2.82 -8.47 5.01
CA SER A 162 -3.05 -9.88 4.70
C SER A 162 -2.40 -10.32 3.38
N VAL A 163 -1.52 -9.50 2.80
CA VAL A 163 -0.78 -9.82 1.58
C VAL A 163 0.71 -9.53 1.74
N ALA A 164 1.56 -10.29 1.04
CA ALA A 164 3.02 -10.09 1.01
C ALA A 164 3.49 -9.81 -0.43
N PRO A 165 4.03 -8.62 -0.73
CA PRO A 165 4.61 -8.33 -2.03
C PRO A 165 6.07 -8.82 -2.10
N LEU A 166 6.30 -9.93 -2.79
CA LEU A 166 7.64 -10.52 -2.96
C LEU A 166 8.13 -10.39 -4.40
N LEU A 167 9.42 -10.56 -4.61
CA LEU A 167 9.99 -10.77 -5.94
C LEU A 167 9.89 -12.26 -6.26
N LYS A 168 9.22 -12.57 -7.37
CA LYS A 168 9.15 -13.91 -7.96
C LYS A 168 9.49 -13.82 -9.43
N ASN A 169 10.50 -14.53 -9.92
CA ASN A 169 11.01 -14.44 -11.30
C ASN A 169 11.26 -12.97 -11.71
N ASN A 170 11.88 -12.18 -10.82
CA ASN A 170 12.11 -10.73 -10.98
C ASN A 170 10.85 -9.86 -11.13
N LEU A 171 9.65 -10.42 -10.93
CA LEU A 171 8.39 -9.68 -10.89
C LEU A 171 7.95 -9.43 -9.45
N LYS A 172 7.48 -8.22 -9.17
CA LYS A 172 6.84 -7.90 -7.89
C LYS A 172 5.44 -8.53 -7.86
N THR A 173 5.33 -9.67 -7.20
CA THR A 173 4.11 -10.47 -7.09
C THR A 173 3.52 -10.34 -5.68
N THR A 174 2.23 -10.05 -5.59
CA THR A 174 1.49 -9.99 -4.31
C THR A 174 0.89 -11.35 -4.00
N PHE A 175 1.27 -11.95 -2.87
CA PHE A 175 0.73 -13.22 -2.39
C PHE A 175 -0.27 -12.99 -1.25
N GLU A 176 -1.38 -13.74 -1.24
CA GLU A 176 -2.28 -13.80 -0.08
C GLU A 176 -1.62 -14.56 1.07
N CYS A 177 -1.71 -14.00 2.28
CA CYS A 177 -1.09 -14.50 3.51
C CYS A 177 -2.00 -14.26 4.72
N HIS A 178 -1.54 -14.64 5.92
CA HIS A 178 -2.20 -14.23 7.17
C HIS A 178 -1.63 -12.90 7.69
N VAL A 179 -2.39 -12.24 8.57
CA VAL A 179 -1.99 -11.02 9.31
C VAL A 179 -1.06 -11.39 10.48
N PRO A 180 -0.25 -10.44 11.03
CA PRO A 180 0.54 -10.75 12.23
C PRO A 180 -0.39 -10.99 13.41
N LYS A 181 0.02 -11.84 14.35
CA LYS A 181 -0.67 -11.99 15.64
C LYS A 181 -0.29 -10.91 16.63
N ALA A 182 0.93 -10.38 16.53
CA ALA A 182 1.36 -9.23 17.32
C ALA A 182 2.22 -8.27 16.49
N ILE A 183 2.02 -6.97 16.70
CA ILE A 183 2.88 -5.89 16.20
C ILE A 183 3.43 -5.14 17.41
N VAL A 184 4.76 -5.03 17.50
CA VAL A 184 5.44 -4.24 18.54
C VAL A 184 6.23 -3.13 17.88
N ALA A 185 5.97 -1.89 18.27
CA ALA A 185 6.49 -0.70 17.62
C ALA A 185 7.00 0.28 18.69
N ASP A 186 8.31 0.25 18.92
CA ASP A 186 8.96 1.03 19.98
C ASP A 186 9.27 2.46 19.52
N LEU A 187 8.69 3.46 20.18
CA LEU A 187 8.84 4.86 19.78
C LEU A 187 10.28 5.37 19.91
N ASP A 188 11.11 4.80 20.80
CA ASP A 188 12.53 5.13 20.89
C ASP A 188 13.34 4.65 19.69
N ILE A 189 12.84 3.65 18.99
CA ILE A 189 13.42 3.11 17.76
C ILE A 189 12.84 3.84 16.55
N LEU A 190 11.51 3.90 16.44
CA LEU A 190 10.84 4.48 15.28
C LEU A 190 11.19 5.96 15.08
N SER A 191 11.28 6.75 16.16
CA SER A 191 11.64 8.18 16.07
C SER A 191 13.09 8.43 15.65
N LYS A 192 13.95 7.40 15.73
CA LYS A 192 15.35 7.43 15.31
C LYS A 192 15.60 6.71 13.98
N ALA A 193 14.55 6.19 13.34
CA ALA A 193 14.65 5.60 12.02
C ALA A 193 15.20 6.65 11.02
N PRO A 194 15.87 6.22 9.93
CA PRO A 194 16.34 7.13 8.90
C PRO A 194 15.20 8.05 8.42
N VAL A 195 15.50 9.34 8.25
CA VAL A 195 14.50 10.36 7.88
C VAL A 195 13.80 9.99 6.58
N GLU A 196 14.54 9.41 5.64
CA GLU A 196 14.03 8.94 4.35
C GLU A 196 13.01 7.81 4.49
N MET A 197 13.16 6.94 5.50
CA MET A 197 12.20 5.87 5.78
C MET A 197 10.92 6.39 6.42
N ILE A 198 11.03 7.36 7.33
CA ILE A 198 9.87 8.05 7.92
C ILE A 198 9.11 8.81 6.82
N ALA A 199 9.84 9.56 6.00
CA ALA A 199 9.31 10.29 4.86
C ALA A 199 8.64 9.37 3.83
N ALA A 200 9.23 8.18 3.58
CA ALA A 200 8.61 7.16 2.76
C ALA A 200 7.27 6.69 3.34
N GLY A 201 7.18 6.42 4.65
CA GLY A 201 5.91 6.06 5.28
C GLY A 201 4.84 7.14 5.14
N PHE A 202 5.23 8.42 5.28
CA PHE A 202 4.32 9.53 5.01
C PHE A 202 3.86 9.58 3.54
N GLY A 203 4.78 9.36 2.60
CA GLY A 203 4.46 9.27 1.17
C GLY A 203 3.50 8.12 0.85
N ASP A 204 3.67 6.98 1.52
CA ASP A 204 2.76 5.84 1.42
C ASP A 204 1.36 6.22 1.95
N VAL A 205 1.27 6.88 3.10
CA VAL A 205 0.00 7.41 3.63
C VAL A 205 -0.63 8.40 2.67
N LEU A 206 0.12 9.33 2.07
CA LEU A 206 -0.41 10.32 1.15
C LEU A 206 -1.13 9.69 -0.06
N GLY A 207 -0.65 8.54 -0.54
CA GLY A 207 -1.29 7.78 -1.62
C GLY A 207 -2.72 7.33 -1.34
N LYS A 208 -3.17 7.39 -0.08
CA LYS A 208 -4.54 7.05 0.31
C LYS A 208 -5.55 8.06 -0.23
N TYR A 209 -5.12 9.26 -0.63
CA TYR A 209 -5.99 10.19 -1.35
C TYR A 209 -6.47 9.61 -2.67
N THR A 210 -5.54 9.14 -3.51
CA THR A 210 -5.82 8.67 -4.88
C THR A 210 -6.34 7.25 -4.90
N CYS A 211 -5.88 6.35 -4.02
CA CYS A 211 -6.39 4.97 -4.02
C CYS A 211 -7.88 4.89 -3.66
N LEU A 212 -8.35 5.72 -2.72
CA LEU A 212 -9.76 5.79 -2.34
C LEU A 212 -10.61 6.37 -3.49
N ALA A 213 -10.09 7.37 -4.19
CA ALA A 213 -10.75 7.93 -5.38
C ALA A 213 -10.82 6.87 -6.50
N ASP A 214 -9.72 6.17 -6.79
CA ASP A 214 -9.69 5.09 -7.78
C ASP A 214 -10.62 3.92 -7.42
N TRP A 215 -10.74 3.58 -6.14
CA TRP A 215 -11.67 2.54 -5.68
C TRP A 215 -13.12 2.97 -5.89
N GLN A 216 -13.46 4.22 -5.54
CA GLN A 216 -14.78 4.78 -5.78
C GLN A 216 -15.10 4.90 -7.29
N LEU A 217 -14.12 5.28 -8.13
CA LEU A 217 -14.27 5.30 -9.59
C LEU A 217 -14.67 3.92 -10.13
N SER A 218 -13.96 2.88 -9.69
CA SER A 218 -14.27 1.52 -10.14
C SER A 218 -15.63 1.04 -9.62
N ALA A 219 -16.05 1.45 -8.43
CA ALA A 219 -17.39 1.17 -7.92
C ALA A 219 -18.48 1.84 -8.77
N ILE A 220 -18.25 3.07 -9.23
CA ILE A 220 -19.19 3.81 -10.09
C ILE A 220 -19.28 3.19 -11.49
N ILE A 221 -18.14 2.83 -12.09
CA ILE A 221 -18.06 2.45 -13.51
C ILE A 221 -18.27 0.94 -13.71
N ASN A 222 -17.74 0.12 -12.81
CA ASN A 222 -17.71 -1.34 -12.96
C ASN A 222 -18.52 -2.08 -11.89
N ASP A 223 -19.26 -1.37 -11.04
CA ASP A 223 -20.00 -1.96 -9.90
C ASP A 223 -19.07 -2.78 -8.97
N GLU A 224 -17.81 -2.35 -8.84
CA GLU A 224 -16.87 -2.99 -7.91
C GLU A 224 -17.33 -2.78 -6.47
N TYR A 225 -17.21 -3.83 -5.65
CA TYR A 225 -17.46 -3.75 -4.22
C TYR A 225 -16.71 -2.57 -3.58
N TYR A 226 -17.46 -1.73 -2.86
CA TYR A 226 -16.96 -0.59 -2.09
C TYR A 226 -17.50 -0.62 -0.67
N CYS A 227 -16.69 -0.17 0.30
CA CYS A 227 -17.11 -0.09 1.69
C CYS A 227 -16.88 1.31 2.26
N ASP A 228 -17.97 2.06 2.43
CA ASP A 228 -17.94 3.42 2.99
C ASP A 228 -17.25 3.49 4.35
N ARG A 229 -17.47 2.48 5.21
CA ARG A 229 -16.86 2.42 6.54
C ARG A 229 -15.35 2.30 6.46
N VAL A 230 -14.84 1.43 5.60
CA VAL A 230 -13.39 1.23 5.44
C VAL A 230 -12.78 2.46 4.78
N ALA A 231 -13.40 3.01 3.74
CA ALA A 231 -12.93 4.23 3.10
C ALA A 231 -12.89 5.42 4.07
N ALA A 232 -13.92 5.59 4.91
CA ALA A 232 -13.94 6.63 5.93
C ALA A 232 -12.86 6.43 7.01
N LEU A 233 -12.63 5.18 7.45
CA LEU A 233 -11.54 4.85 8.39
C LEU A 233 -10.17 5.23 7.81
N THR A 234 -9.90 4.82 6.57
CA THR A 234 -8.66 5.15 5.87
C THR A 234 -8.51 6.67 5.72
N ARG A 235 -9.56 7.35 5.25
CA ARG A 235 -9.57 8.82 5.07
C ARG A 235 -9.28 9.54 6.39
N HIS A 236 -9.95 9.15 7.48
CA HIS A 236 -9.74 9.79 8.78
C HIS A 236 -8.30 9.63 9.27
N SER A 237 -7.74 8.43 9.15
CA SER A 237 -6.36 8.13 9.60
C SER A 237 -5.32 8.90 8.77
N LEU A 238 -5.55 9.00 7.45
CA LEU A 238 -4.80 9.85 6.54
C LEU A 238 -4.80 11.31 6.99
N GLU A 239 -5.99 11.93 7.14
CA GLU A 239 -6.11 13.36 7.48
C GLU A 239 -5.44 13.69 8.83
N LYS A 240 -5.57 12.79 9.80
CA LYS A 240 -4.90 12.90 11.11
C LYS A 240 -3.37 12.96 10.93
N THR A 241 -2.81 12.07 10.11
CA THR A 241 -1.37 12.04 9.82
C THR A 241 -0.89 13.29 9.09
N ILE A 242 -1.64 13.78 8.09
CA ILE A 242 -1.35 15.04 7.39
C ILE A 242 -1.31 16.23 8.37
N GLY A 243 -2.21 16.25 9.35
CA GLY A 243 -2.23 17.26 10.42
C GLY A 243 -0.95 17.28 11.28
N LEU A 244 -0.25 16.16 11.38
CA LEU A 244 0.94 15.97 12.24
C LEU A 244 2.28 16.09 11.49
N ARG A 245 2.25 16.38 10.19
CA ARG A 245 3.45 16.45 9.32
C ARG A 245 4.65 17.20 9.89
N LYS A 246 4.45 18.32 10.59
CA LYS A 246 5.56 19.09 11.21
C LYS A 246 6.27 18.30 12.32
N GLY A 247 5.50 17.57 13.13
CA GLY A 247 6.05 16.68 14.15
C GLY A 247 6.75 15.48 13.52
N ILE A 248 6.18 14.92 12.46
CA ILE A 248 6.80 13.82 11.69
C ILE A 248 8.16 14.27 11.13
N ALA A 249 8.22 15.46 10.51
CA ALA A 249 9.43 16.04 9.96
C ALA A 249 10.53 16.25 11.01
N SER A 250 10.16 16.62 12.24
CA SER A 250 11.10 16.82 13.34
C SER A 250 11.44 15.56 14.14
N GLY A 251 10.89 14.38 13.76
CA GLY A 251 11.07 13.14 14.51
C GLY A 251 10.36 13.14 15.88
N ASP A 252 9.31 13.93 16.06
CA ASP A 252 8.53 13.95 17.30
C ASP A 252 7.91 12.58 17.57
N LYS A 253 8.24 11.97 18.71
CA LYS A 253 7.81 10.61 19.06
C LYS A 253 6.30 10.40 18.93
N LYS A 254 5.49 11.38 19.36
CA LYS A 254 4.04 11.27 19.30
C LYS A 254 3.54 11.29 17.86
N ALA A 255 4.05 12.21 17.04
CA ALA A 255 3.72 12.27 15.62
C ALA A 255 4.16 11.00 14.86
N ILE A 256 5.32 10.43 15.20
CA ILE A 256 5.81 9.16 14.64
C ILE A 256 4.96 7.97 15.07
N GLY A 257 4.50 7.94 16.32
CA GLY A 257 3.56 6.91 16.79
C GLY A 257 2.24 6.95 16.02
N GLU A 258 1.73 8.15 15.73
CA GLU A 258 0.50 8.35 14.94
C GLU A 258 0.66 7.97 13.46
N LEU A 259 1.84 8.22 12.89
CA LEU A 259 2.20 7.71 11.56
C LEU A 259 2.18 6.16 11.56
N MET A 260 2.83 5.54 12.55
CA MET A 260 2.85 4.07 12.67
C MET A 260 1.44 3.48 12.85
N GLU A 261 0.60 4.11 13.68
CA GLU A 261 -0.80 3.71 13.89
C GLU A 261 -1.59 3.79 12.56
N THR A 262 -1.40 4.84 11.78
CA THR A 262 -2.06 5.00 10.48
C THR A 262 -1.61 3.94 9.47
N LEU A 263 -0.32 3.62 9.43
CA LEU A 263 0.21 2.53 8.59
C LEU A 263 -0.39 1.17 8.99
N ILE A 264 -0.52 0.90 10.29
CA ILE A 264 -1.18 -0.31 10.81
C ILE A 264 -2.67 -0.32 10.43
N LEU A 265 -3.39 0.80 10.59
CA LEU A 265 -4.81 0.91 10.20
C LEU A 265 -5.02 0.70 8.71
N SER A 266 -4.10 1.16 7.86
CA SER A 266 -4.13 0.89 6.42
C SER A 266 -4.00 -0.62 6.15
N GLY A 267 -3.07 -1.32 6.81
CA GLY A 267 -2.98 -2.79 6.73
C GLY A 267 -4.23 -3.54 7.24
N VAL A 268 -4.86 -3.04 8.31
CA VAL A 268 -6.17 -3.55 8.79
C VAL A 268 -7.26 -3.35 7.75
N ALA A 269 -7.31 -2.19 7.09
CA ALA A 269 -8.26 -1.91 6.01
C ALA A 269 -8.09 -2.89 4.84
N ILE A 270 -6.85 -3.22 4.46
CA ILE A 270 -6.56 -4.25 3.43
C ILE A 270 -7.18 -5.60 3.85
N SER A 271 -7.00 -5.98 5.11
CA SER A 271 -7.55 -7.24 5.64
C SER A 271 -9.07 -7.26 5.68
N TYR A 272 -9.70 -6.13 6.03
CA TYR A 272 -11.16 -5.97 6.06
C TYR A 272 -11.80 -6.14 4.68
N VAL A 273 -11.14 -5.65 3.63
CA VAL A 273 -11.63 -5.73 2.26
C VAL A 273 -11.25 -7.08 1.61
N GLY A 274 -10.17 -7.70 2.07
CA GLY A 274 -9.61 -8.93 1.50
C GLY A 274 -8.73 -8.66 0.27
N ASN A 275 -8.44 -7.40 -0.04
CA ASN A 275 -7.52 -6.98 -1.08
C ASN A 275 -7.01 -5.56 -0.79
N SER A 276 -6.01 -5.10 -1.53
CA SER A 276 -5.35 -3.80 -1.25
C SER A 276 -6.06 -2.54 -1.77
N ARG A 277 -7.30 -2.60 -2.28
CA ARG A 277 -8.04 -1.41 -2.74
C ARG A 277 -8.05 -0.22 -1.77
N PRO A 278 -8.28 -0.37 -0.45
CA PRO A 278 -8.30 0.77 0.46
C PRO A 278 -6.93 1.41 0.70
N ALA A 279 -5.86 0.85 0.14
CA ALA A 279 -4.49 1.29 0.36
C ALA A 279 -3.70 1.49 -0.95
N SER A 280 -4.18 0.96 -2.09
CA SER A 280 -3.42 0.84 -3.33
C SER A 280 -4.29 0.98 -4.59
N GLY A 281 -4.05 2.06 -5.32
CA GLY A 281 -4.63 2.41 -6.61
C GLY A 281 -3.55 2.68 -7.67
N SER A 282 -3.78 3.67 -8.52
CA SER A 282 -2.88 4.02 -9.63
C SER A 282 -1.52 4.54 -9.17
N GLU A 283 -1.43 5.22 -8.02
CA GLU A 283 -0.15 5.66 -7.44
C GLU A 283 0.76 4.48 -7.11
N HIS A 284 0.20 3.40 -6.57
CA HIS A 284 0.93 2.15 -6.33
C HIS A 284 1.25 1.41 -7.63
N HIS A 285 0.42 1.56 -8.66
CA HIS A 285 0.75 1.00 -9.97
C HIS A 285 2.02 1.64 -10.53
N LEU A 286 2.13 2.97 -10.47
CA LEU A 286 3.37 3.68 -10.85
C LEU A 286 4.55 3.23 -9.99
N ALA A 287 4.34 3.12 -8.67
CA ALA A 287 5.40 2.70 -7.75
C ALA A 287 5.96 1.30 -8.08
N HIS A 288 5.09 0.30 -8.23
CA HIS A 288 5.52 -1.05 -8.58
C HIS A 288 6.15 -1.15 -9.96
N PHE A 289 5.66 -0.35 -10.91
CA PHE A 289 6.27 -0.26 -12.23
C PHE A 289 7.73 0.20 -12.12
N TRP A 290 8.00 1.28 -11.38
CA TRP A 290 9.35 1.77 -11.17
C TRP A 290 10.21 0.79 -10.38
N GLU A 291 9.68 0.17 -9.32
CA GLU A 291 10.38 -0.85 -8.54
C GLU A 291 10.92 -1.98 -9.43
N MET A 292 10.07 -2.53 -10.30
CA MET A 292 10.47 -3.59 -11.23
C MET A 292 11.48 -3.09 -12.26
N ARG A 293 11.25 -1.91 -12.86
CA ARG A 293 12.15 -1.35 -13.89
C ARG A 293 13.54 -1.01 -13.36
N LEU A 294 13.61 -0.48 -12.14
CA LEU A 294 14.88 -0.18 -11.49
C LEU A 294 15.61 -1.48 -11.12
N LEU A 295 14.89 -2.49 -10.64
CA LEU A 295 15.44 -3.82 -10.34
C LEU A 295 16.04 -4.47 -11.61
N TRP A 296 15.29 -4.58 -12.70
CA TRP A 296 15.79 -5.15 -13.97
C TRP A 296 16.94 -4.35 -14.58
N GLY A 297 16.98 -3.04 -14.31
CA GLY A 297 18.09 -2.18 -14.70
C GLY A 297 19.34 -2.28 -13.82
N GLY A 298 19.33 -3.11 -12.76
CA GLY A 298 20.43 -3.21 -11.80
C GLY A 298 20.68 -1.92 -11.01
N ARG A 299 19.65 -1.08 -10.84
CA ARG A 299 19.73 0.22 -10.18
C ARG A 299 19.38 0.10 -8.69
N SER A 300 19.83 1.07 -7.91
CA SER A 300 19.50 1.16 -6.48
C SER A 300 17.99 1.20 -6.25
N HIS A 301 17.54 0.49 -5.22
CA HIS A 301 16.15 0.48 -4.81
C HIS A 301 15.74 1.85 -4.27
N VAL A 302 14.59 2.34 -4.74
CA VAL A 302 13.89 3.48 -4.14
C VAL A 302 12.84 2.93 -3.19
N LEU A 303 12.77 3.48 -1.97
CA LEU A 303 11.81 3.04 -0.96
C LEU A 303 10.37 3.09 -1.51
N HIS A 304 9.59 2.05 -1.21
CA HIS A 304 8.22 1.89 -1.69
C HIS A 304 7.37 3.15 -1.48
N GLY A 305 7.31 3.64 -0.24
CA GLY A 305 6.52 4.81 0.10
C GLY A 305 7.00 6.12 -0.56
N THR A 306 8.28 6.22 -0.90
CA THR A 306 8.80 7.34 -1.71
C THR A 306 8.25 7.27 -3.14
N ASN A 307 8.28 6.10 -3.77
CA ASN A 307 7.67 5.89 -5.09
C ASN A 307 6.16 6.17 -5.08
N VAL A 308 5.45 5.74 -4.03
CA VAL A 308 4.03 6.00 -3.84
C VAL A 308 3.76 7.50 -3.70
N GLY A 309 4.54 8.22 -2.90
CA GLY A 309 4.41 9.67 -2.73
C GLY A 309 4.57 10.43 -4.06
N ILE A 310 5.62 10.11 -4.83
CA ILE A 310 5.83 10.68 -6.17
C ILE A 310 4.69 10.29 -7.11
N GLY A 311 4.29 9.02 -7.13
CA GLY A 311 3.17 8.52 -7.93
C GLY A 311 1.88 9.29 -7.63
N THR A 312 1.61 9.57 -6.36
CA THR A 312 0.44 10.34 -5.92
C THR A 312 0.42 11.72 -6.57
N VAL A 313 1.54 12.45 -6.57
CA VAL A 313 1.63 13.77 -7.23
C VAL A 313 1.30 13.66 -8.71
N LEU A 314 1.85 12.67 -9.43
CA LEU A 314 1.58 12.50 -10.85
C LEU A 314 0.12 12.14 -11.15
N ILE A 315 -0.48 11.27 -10.33
CA ILE A 315 -1.90 10.91 -10.46
C ILE A 315 -2.80 12.13 -10.20
N LEU A 316 -2.48 12.95 -9.20
CA LEU A 316 -3.22 14.20 -8.96
C LEU A 316 -3.11 15.16 -10.15
N GLN A 317 -1.97 15.22 -10.85
CA GLN A 317 -1.86 16.02 -12.08
C GLN A 317 -2.78 15.48 -13.19
N LEU A 318 -2.87 14.17 -13.35
CA LEU A 318 -3.82 13.56 -14.28
C LEU A 318 -5.27 13.88 -13.92
N TYR A 319 -5.63 13.87 -12.63
CA TYR A 319 -6.95 14.27 -12.15
C TYR A 319 -7.22 15.74 -12.48
N GLN A 320 -6.26 16.62 -12.20
CA GLN A 320 -6.37 18.05 -12.46
C GLN A 320 -6.58 18.33 -13.95
N TYR A 321 -5.81 17.69 -14.84
CA TYR A 321 -6.03 17.83 -16.28
C TYR A 321 -7.42 17.36 -16.69
N LEU A 322 -7.89 16.21 -16.18
CA LEU A 322 -9.22 15.69 -16.52
C LEU A 322 -10.34 16.63 -16.06
N LEU A 323 -10.22 17.20 -14.86
CA LEU A 323 -11.16 18.18 -14.30
C LEU A 323 -11.19 19.51 -15.08
N GLN A 324 -10.10 19.84 -15.80
CA GLN A 324 -9.98 21.04 -16.61
C GLN A 324 -10.42 20.84 -18.07
N GLU A 325 -10.49 19.60 -18.55
CA GLU A 325 -10.99 19.32 -19.89
C GLU A 325 -12.51 19.53 -19.97
N ASN A 326 -12.97 20.28 -20.97
CA ASN A 326 -14.39 20.49 -21.23
C ASN A 326 -14.94 19.38 -22.12
N LEU A 327 -15.09 18.18 -21.56
CA LEU A 327 -15.59 17.00 -22.26
C LEU A 327 -17.13 16.95 -22.25
N ASP A 328 -17.73 16.59 -23.38
CA ASP A 328 -19.18 16.32 -23.47
C ASP A 328 -19.44 14.80 -23.36
N PRO A 329 -20.05 14.32 -22.26
CA PRO A 329 -20.36 12.89 -22.07
C PRO A 329 -21.16 12.26 -23.21
N LYS A 330 -21.93 13.06 -23.96
CA LYS A 330 -22.70 12.58 -25.12
C LYS A 330 -21.83 12.06 -26.25
N THR A 331 -20.55 12.43 -26.27
CA THR A 331 -19.59 11.99 -27.29
C THR A 331 -18.85 10.71 -26.90
N PHE A 332 -18.93 10.28 -25.64
CA PHE A 332 -18.07 9.20 -25.12
C PHE A 332 -18.31 7.86 -25.80
N GLU A 333 -19.56 7.51 -26.11
CA GLU A 333 -19.88 6.27 -26.82
C GLU A 333 -19.27 6.18 -28.24
N SER A 334 -18.84 7.32 -28.81
CA SER A 334 -18.17 7.36 -30.11
C SER A 334 -16.65 7.22 -30.02
N ILE A 335 -16.07 7.28 -28.82
CA ILE A 335 -14.63 7.15 -28.60
C ILE A 335 -14.20 5.74 -28.97
N GLN A 336 -13.21 5.64 -29.86
CA GLN A 336 -12.61 4.37 -30.22
C GLN A 336 -11.54 4.00 -29.19
N ALA A 337 -11.52 2.73 -28.79
CA ALA A 337 -10.44 2.20 -27.95
C ALA A 337 -9.08 2.50 -28.60
N PRO A 338 -8.10 3.03 -27.86
CA PRO A 338 -6.78 3.32 -28.40
C PRO A 338 -5.92 2.05 -28.48
N LEU A 339 -6.42 1.06 -29.22
CA LEU A 339 -5.67 -0.15 -29.54
C LEU A 339 -4.48 0.19 -30.45
N SER A 340 -3.38 -0.52 -30.23
CA SER A 340 -2.20 -0.48 -31.10
C SER A 340 -1.87 -1.89 -31.57
N ASP A 341 -1.61 -2.06 -32.87
CA ASP A 341 -1.07 -3.30 -33.42
C ASP A 341 0.31 -3.64 -32.81
N THR A 342 0.97 -2.66 -32.20
CA THR A 342 2.25 -2.82 -31.49
C THR A 342 2.09 -3.09 -30.00
N TRP A 343 0.88 -3.23 -29.46
CA TRP A 343 0.68 -3.29 -28.01
C TRP A 343 1.49 -4.41 -27.35
N SER A 344 1.49 -5.63 -27.90
CA SER A 344 2.31 -6.72 -27.35
C SER A 344 3.80 -6.42 -27.39
N ALA A 345 4.29 -5.82 -28.49
CA ALA A 345 5.69 -5.40 -28.60
C ALA A 345 6.04 -4.26 -27.63
N ASP A 346 5.10 -3.37 -27.34
CA ASP A 346 5.25 -2.34 -26.31
C ASP A 346 5.32 -2.96 -24.91
N ILE A 347 4.49 -3.98 -24.61
CA ILE A 347 4.57 -4.71 -23.34
C ILE A 347 5.93 -5.40 -23.20
N GLU A 348 6.42 -6.09 -24.24
CA GLU A 348 7.75 -6.71 -24.23
C GLU A 348 8.88 -5.69 -24.00
N ARG A 349 8.83 -4.54 -24.70
CA ARG A 349 9.80 -3.46 -24.54
C ARG A 349 9.79 -2.88 -23.13
N VAL A 350 8.60 -2.70 -22.57
CA VAL A 350 8.39 -1.93 -21.34
C VAL A 350 8.57 -2.81 -20.11
N PHE A 351 8.06 -4.04 -20.13
CA PHE A 351 8.07 -4.95 -18.99
C PHE A 351 9.19 -5.98 -19.01
N LEU A 352 10.00 -6.03 -20.07
CA LEU A 352 11.22 -6.85 -20.13
C LEU A 352 10.92 -8.30 -19.70
N GLU A 353 11.56 -8.77 -18.63
CA GLU A 353 11.43 -10.11 -18.07
C GLU A 353 10.00 -10.40 -17.56
N GLY A 354 9.23 -9.37 -17.24
CA GLY A 354 7.86 -9.47 -16.75
C GLY A 354 6.76 -9.48 -17.81
N ALA A 355 7.13 -9.38 -19.09
CA ALA A 355 6.16 -9.20 -20.18
C ALA A 355 5.17 -10.37 -20.31
N SER A 356 5.63 -11.61 -20.16
CA SER A 356 4.78 -12.81 -20.27
C SER A 356 3.62 -12.80 -19.27
N GLU A 357 3.88 -12.41 -18.03
CA GLU A 357 2.90 -12.37 -16.95
C GLU A 357 1.91 -11.22 -17.14
N VAL A 358 2.36 -10.08 -17.68
CA VAL A 358 1.48 -8.95 -18.01
C VAL A 358 0.54 -9.31 -19.16
N LEU A 359 1.05 -9.98 -20.20
CA LEU A 359 0.23 -10.48 -21.31
C LEU A 359 -0.81 -11.51 -20.82
N ALA A 360 -0.38 -12.50 -20.02
CA ALA A 360 -1.28 -13.50 -19.45
C ALA A 360 -2.32 -12.90 -18.49
N LEU A 361 -1.95 -11.85 -17.75
CA LEU A 361 -2.88 -11.11 -16.91
C LEU A 361 -3.96 -10.41 -17.74
N GLU A 362 -3.59 -9.79 -18.86
CA GLU A 362 -4.55 -9.14 -19.74
C GLU A 362 -5.49 -10.15 -20.42
N GLU A 363 -4.99 -11.30 -20.87
CA GLU A 363 -5.84 -12.38 -21.40
C GLU A 363 -6.94 -12.81 -20.42
N LYS A 364 -6.61 -12.83 -19.12
CA LYS A 364 -7.55 -13.18 -18.05
C LYS A 364 -8.45 -12.00 -17.66
N ALA A 365 -7.89 -10.80 -17.54
CA ALA A 365 -8.56 -9.63 -16.99
C ALA A 365 -9.44 -8.91 -18.02
N ARG A 366 -9.09 -8.99 -19.31
CA ARG A 366 -9.81 -8.38 -20.43
C ARG A 366 -10.04 -6.87 -20.25
N LYS A 367 -9.07 -6.14 -19.69
CA LYS A 367 -9.22 -4.68 -19.46
C LYS A 367 -9.28 -3.91 -20.77
N ASN A 368 -8.55 -4.36 -21.79
CA ASN A 368 -8.46 -3.74 -23.11
C ASN A 368 -9.47 -4.34 -24.10
N ASP A 369 -10.42 -5.16 -23.63
CA ASP A 369 -11.46 -5.76 -24.46
C ASP A 369 -12.42 -4.70 -25.02
N LEU A 370 -12.74 -4.82 -26.31
CA LEU A 370 -13.52 -3.81 -27.05
C LEU A 370 -14.98 -3.72 -26.64
N GLU A 371 -15.61 -4.85 -26.26
CA GLU A 371 -17.00 -4.82 -25.84
C GLU A 371 -17.10 -4.28 -24.41
N LEU A 372 -16.21 -4.72 -23.52
CA LEU A 372 -16.12 -4.16 -22.17
C LEU A 372 -15.75 -2.67 -22.19
N HIS A 373 -14.95 -2.21 -23.15
CA HIS A 373 -14.64 -0.79 -23.33
C HIS A 373 -15.90 0.04 -23.65
N LYS A 374 -16.77 -0.44 -24.56
CA LYS A 374 -18.04 0.21 -24.87
C LYS A 374 -18.96 0.27 -23.64
N ASP A 375 -19.08 -0.82 -22.91
CA ASP A 375 -19.88 -0.89 -21.69
C ASP A 375 -19.39 0.15 -20.66
N ARG A 376 -18.07 0.26 -20.49
CA ARG A 376 -17.46 1.27 -19.62
C ARG A 376 -17.70 2.69 -20.11
N LEU A 377 -17.58 2.97 -21.41
CA LEU A 377 -17.87 4.31 -21.96
C LEU A 377 -19.31 4.75 -21.69
N ALA A 378 -20.27 3.85 -21.84
CA ALA A 378 -21.67 4.13 -21.48
C ALA A 378 -21.82 4.42 -19.98
N ALA A 379 -21.20 3.62 -19.12
CA ALA A 379 -21.21 3.84 -17.67
C ALA A 379 -20.51 5.15 -17.26
N ILE A 380 -19.39 5.50 -17.89
CA ILE A 380 -18.68 6.76 -17.69
C ILE A 380 -19.55 7.94 -18.10
N ALA A 381 -20.20 7.86 -19.27
CA ALA A 381 -21.07 8.93 -19.76
C ALA A 381 -22.27 9.17 -18.83
N GLN A 382 -22.89 8.09 -18.33
CA GLN A 382 -24.02 8.15 -17.42
C GLN A 382 -23.65 8.77 -16.07
N ASN A 383 -22.43 8.50 -15.57
CA ASN A 383 -22.01 8.88 -14.22
C ASN A 383 -20.95 9.99 -14.19
N TRP A 384 -20.81 10.76 -15.29
CA TRP A 384 -19.71 11.71 -15.47
C TRP A 384 -19.60 12.74 -14.34
N ASP A 385 -20.71 13.36 -13.94
CA ASP A 385 -20.71 14.35 -12.86
C ASP A 385 -20.24 13.74 -11.52
N GLN A 386 -20.62 12.49 -11.24
CA GLN A 386 -20.20 11.78 -10.02
C GLN A 386 -18.72 11.41 -10.07
N ILE A 387 -18.20 11.05 -11.25
CA ILE A 387 -16.78 10.81 -11.49
C ILE A 387 -15.98 12.09 -11.20
N LEU A 388 -16.36 13.23 -11.78
CA LEU A 388 -15.70 14.51 -11.54
C LEU A 388 -15.77 14.93 -10.07
N GLN A 389 -16.92 14.75 -9.41
CA GLN A 389 -17.05 15.01 -7.97
C GLN A 389 -16.10 14.15 -7.13
N THR A 390 -15.97 12.86 -7.46
CA THR A 390 -15.04 11.94 -6.78
C THR A 390 -13.60 12.43 -6.91
N LEU A 391 -13.19 12.79 -8.13
CA LEU A 391 -11.84 13.29 -8.42
C LEU A 391 -11.56 14.66 -7.79
N ALA A 392 -12.58 15.45 -7.47
CA ALA A 392 -12.44 16.74 -6.79
C ALA A 392 -12.30 16.63 -5.26
N THR A 393 -12.40 15.42 -4.67
CA THR A 393 -12.29 15.21 -3.21
C THR A 393 -10.86 15.09 -2.68
N VAL A 394 -9.86 15.19 -3.54
CA VAL A 394 -8.44 15.01 -3.21
C VAL A 394 -7.70 16.35 -3.31
N PRO A 395 -6.53 16.52 -2.65
CA PRO A 395 -5.76 17.75 -2.72
C PRO A 395 -5.26 18.03 -4.14
N SER A 396 -4.91 19.28 -4.41
CA SER A 396 -4.23 19.65 -5.65
C SER A 396 -2.81 19.05 -5.71
N PRO A 397 -2.22 18.92 -6.91
CA PRO A 397 -0.83 18.50 -7.05
C PRO A 397 0.16 19.40 -6.28
N ALA A 398 -0.09 20.71 -6.24
CA ALA A 398 0.74 21.68 -5.53
C ALA A 398 0.70 21.46 -4.02
N GLU A 399 -0.48 21.22 -3.44
CA GLU A 399 -0.63 20.88 -2.04
C GLU A 399 0.08 19.57 -1.70
N ALA A 400 -0.08 18.52 -2.53
CA ALA A 400 0.62 17.25 -2.32
C ALA A 400 2.15 17.40 -2.34
N ARG A 401 2.71 18.18 -3.27
CA ARG A 401 4.14 18.51 -3.30
C ARG A 401 4.58 19.24 -2.03
N ALA A 402 3.81 20.22 -1.57
CA ALA A 402 4.10 20.95 -0.34
C ALA A 402 4.11 20.03 0.89
N LEU A 403 3.11 19.14 0.99
CA LEU A 403 3.03 18.16 2.09
C LEU A 403 4.24 17.22 2.13
N LEU A 404 4.67 16.69 0.98
CA LEU A 404 5.87 15.85 0.89
C LEU A 404 7.14 16.64 1.23
N ALA A 405 7.29 17.86 0.70
CA ALA A 405 8.44 18.71 0.98
C ALA A 405 8.57 19.06 2.47
N GLU A 406 7.46 19.30 3.16
CA GLU A 406 7.43 19.60 4.60
C GLU A 406 7.96 18.45 5.47
N VAL A 407 7.88 17.20 5.01
CA VAL A 407 8.43 16.01 5.70
C VAL A 407 9.74 15.51 5.09
N HIS A 408 10.39 16.33 4.26
CA HIS A 408 11.63 15.97 3.56
C HIS A 408 11.49 14.76 2.61
N ALA A 409 10.27 14.46 2.15
CA ALA A 409 10.01 13.41 1.17
C ALA A 409 10.26 13.91 -0.26
N PRO A 410 10.88 13.10 -1.13
CA PRO A 410 10.91 13.35 -2.57
C PRO A 410 9.49 13.41 -3.16
N PHE A 411 9.23 14.42 -4.00
CA PHE A 411 7.93 14.63 -4.65
C PHE A 411 8.00 14.73 -6.18
N GLU A 412 9.18 14.51 -6.77
CA GLU A 412 9.39 14.49 -8.22
C GLU A 412 10.21 13.25 -8.59
N PRO A 413 9.94 12.62 -9.76
CA PRO A 413 10.72 11.50 -10.24
C PRO A 413 12.23 11.77 -10.31
N ALA A 414 12.60 13.00 -10.70
CA ALA A 414 14.01 13.41 -10.82
C ALA A 414 14.77 13.39 -9.48
N HIS A 415 14.09 13.61 -8.34
CA HIS A 415 14.72 13.57 -7.01
C HIS A 415 15.28 12.18 -6.65
N VAL A 416 14.74 11.12 -7.25
CA VAL A 416 15.17 9.73 -7.05
C VAL A 416 15.80 9.13 -8.32
N GLY A 417 16.13 9.99 -9.29
CA GLY A 417 16.81 9.60 -10.52
C GLY A 417 15.92 8.88 -11.55
N ILE A 418 14.59 8.94 -11.44
CA ILE A 418 13.69 8.37 -12.46
C ILE A 418 13.63 9.32 -13.66
N GLU A 419 14.05 8.84 -14.83
CA GLU A 419 14.16 9.65 -16.05
C GLU A 419 12.79 9.89 -16.72
N PRO A 420 12.63 10.99 -17.48
CA PRO A 420 11.36 11.35 -18.11
C PRO A 420 10.74 10.25 -18.98
N GLN A 421 11.56 9.46 -19.68
CA GLN A 421 11.08 8.32 -20.47
C GLN A 421 10.45 7.23 -19.58
N LEU A 422 11.03 6.97 -18.41
CA LEU A 422 10.51 5.99 -17.46
C LEU A 422 9.24 6.49 -16.76
N VAL A 423 9.11 7.80 -16.55
CA VAL A 423 7.86 8.45 -16.14
C VAL A 423 6.77 8.26 -17.19
N SER A 424 7.09 8.53 -18.47
CA SER A 424 6.16 8.34 -19.58
C SER A 424 5.69 6.90 -19.70
N ASP A 425 6.62 5.94 -19.64
CA ASP A 425 6.29 4.52 -19.71
C ASP A 425 5.39 4.12 -18.52
N ALA A 426 5.69 4.58 -17.30
CA ALA A 426 4.88 4.27 -16.12
C ALA A 426 3.44 4.81 -16.27
N LEU A 427 3.27 6.08 -16.65
CA LEU A 427 1.94 6.68 -16.83
C LEU A 427 1.09 5.93 -17.87
N ILE A 428 1.71 5.44 -18.94
CA ILE A 428 0.99 4.75 -20.03
C ILE A 428 0.73 3.28 -19.69
N PHE A 429 1.71 2.58 -19.13
CA PHE A 429 1.71 1.13 -19.05
C PHE A 429 1.51 0.56 -17.64
N ALA A 430 1.66 1.35 -16.56
CA ALA A 430 1.48 0.82 -15.20
C ALA A 430 0.06 0.29 -14.94
N LYS A 431 -0.95 0.72 -15.70
CA LYS A 431 -2.30 0.12 -15.66
C LYS A 431 -2.30 -1.39 -15.97
N GLU A 432 -1.25 -1.87 -16.64
CA GLU A 432 -1.13 -3.26 -17.10
C GLU A 432 -0.67 -4.24 -16.02
N ILE A 433 -0.09 -3.76 -14.92
CA ILE A 433 0.51 -4.64 -13.91
C ILE A 433 -0.52 -5.32 -13.00
N ARG A 434 -1.76 -4.82 -12.95
CA ARG A 434 -2.85 -5.35 -12.11
C ARG A 434 -4.18 -5.31 -12.86
N ALA A 435 -5.04 -6.27 -12.56
CA ALA A 435 -6.44 -6.32 -13.03
C ALA A 435 -7.33 -5.39 -12.19
N ARG A 436 -7.01 -4.08 -12.16
CA ARG A 436 -7.76 -3.07 -11.40
C ARG A 436 -8.06 -1.86 -12.24
N TYR A 437 -9.31 -1.42 -12.20
CA TYR A 437 -9.72 -0.16 -12.80
C TYR A 437 -9.31 1.02 -11.91
N THR A 438 -8.67 2.01 -12.52
CA THR A 438 -8.13 3.23 -11.88
C THR A 438 -8.25 4.37 -12.89
N VAL A 439 -7.85 5.59 -12.52
CA VAL A 439 -7.80 6.70 -13.49
C VAL A 439 -6.98 6.40 -14.73
N LEU A 440 -5.93 5.57 -14.64
CA LEU A 440 -5.09 5.26 -15.80
C LEU A 440 -5.91 4.50 -16.85
N GLN A 441 -6.83 3.64 -16.42
CA GLN A 441 -7.74 2.94 -17.32
C GLN A 441 -8.87 3.87 -17.81
N LEU A 442 -9.40 4.76 -16.95
CA LEU A 442 -10.37 5.78 -17.37
C LEU A 442 -9.83 6.69 -18.48
N LEU A 443 -8.61 7.18 -18.32
CA LEU A 443 -7.96 8.02 -19.34
C LEU A 443 -7.61 7.23 -20.60
N TRP A 444 -7.36 5.93 -20.49
CA TRP A 444 -7.21 5.06 -21.67
C TRP A 444 -8.56 4.90 -22.38
N ASP A 445 -9.64 4.65 -21.63
CA ASP A 445 -11.00 4.48 -22.18
C ASP A 445 -11.43 5.75 -22.93
N LEU A 446 -11.10 6.93 -22.39
CA LEU A 446 -11.36 8.25 -23.00
C LEU A 446 -10.36 8.68 -24.08
N ASN A 447 -9.35 7.85 -24.39
CA ASN A 447 -8.26 8.16 -25.32
C ASN A 447 -7.48 9.46 -24.98
N LEU A 448 -7.28 9.74 -23.69
CA LEU A 448 -6.54 10.90 -23.17
C LEU A 448 -5.19 10.55 -22.55
N LEU A 449 -4.98 9.28 -22.17
CA LEU A 449 -3.83 8.86 -21.36
C LEU A 449 -2.47 9.27 -21.95
N ARG A 450 -2.23 8.98 -23.23
CA ARG A 450 -0.95 9.31 -23.89
C ARG A 450 -0.74 10.82 -24.00
N ASN A 451 -1.80 11.59 -24.27
CA ASN A 451 -1.72 13.04 -24.34
C ASN A 451 -1.35 13.64 -22.98
N PHE A 452 -2.03 13.21 -21.91
CA PHE A 452 -1.76 13.71 -20.56
C PHE A 452 -0.39 13.28 -20.04
N ALA A 453 0.04 12.05 -20.33
CA ALA A 453 1.40 11.61 -20.02
C ALA A 453 2.45 12.50 -20.71
N GLY A 454 2.22 12.86 -21.98
CA GLY A 454 3.05 13.81 -22.72
C GLY A 454 3.11 15.20 -22.05
N ARG A 455 1.97 15.74 -21.59
CA ARG A 455 1.93 17.03 -20.86
C ARG A 455 2.75 17.00 -19.56
N ILE A 456 2.70 15.90 -18.81
CA ILE A 456 3.50 15.75 -17.58
C ILE A 456 5.00 15.72 -17.91
N VAL A 457 5.39 14.94 -18.93
CA VAL A 457 6.81 14.67 -19.24
C VAL A 457 7.48 15.84 -19.95
N LEU A 458 6.76 16.55 -20.82
CA LEU A 458 7.29 17.70 -21.55
C LEU A 458 7.29 18.99 -20.72
N GLY A 459 6.64 18.98 -19.54
CA GLY A 459 6.34 20.18 -18.77
C GLY A 459 5.38 21.07 -19.53
N ALA A 460 4.08 20.90 -19.33
CA ALA A 460 3.15 21.95 -19.72
C ALA A 460 3.57 23.22 -18.97
N GLU A 461 4.06 24.21 -19.72
CA GLU A 461 4.20 25.57 -19.22
C GLU A 461 2.81 26.00 -18.73
N ASP A 462 2.69 26.31 -17.43
CA ASP A 462 1.51 26.94 -16.83
C ASP A 462 1.18 28.29 -17.52
#